data_AF-A0A0K9GIX6-F1
#
_entry.id   AF-A0A0K9GIX6-F1
#
_cell.length_a   1.000
_cell.length_b   1.000
_cell.length_c   1.000
_cell.angle_alpha   90.00
_cell.angle_beta   90.00
_cell.angle_gamma   90.00
#
_symmetry.space_group_name_H-M   'P 1'
#
loop_
_entity.id
_entity.type
_entity.pdbx_description
1 polymer ?
#
loop_
_entity_poly.entity_id
_entity_poly.type
_entity_poly.pdbx_seq_one_letter_code
_entity_poly.pdbx_strand_id
1 'polypeptide(L)' 'MRAAPIRKGLFALGRRSMMSERFKEELAKELGFWDVVQKEGWGGIKASDAGNMVKRAIQIAEEQLANRS' A
#
# COMPACT_ATOMS: atom_id res chain seq x y z
N MET A 1 35.69 -21.49 21.65
CA MET A 1 35.37 -20.79 20.37
C MET A 1 33.99 -20.15 20.49
N ARG A 2 33.90 -18.82 20.67
CA ARG A 2 32.62 -18.10 20.61
C ARG A 2 32.34 -17.74 19.16
N ALA A 3 31.27 -18.27 18.59
CA ALA A 3 30.80 -17.84 17.27
C ALA A 3 30.42 -16.35 17.33
N ALA A 4 31.00 -15.54 16.44
CA ALA A 4 30.63 -14.14 16.30
C ALA A 4 29.18 -14.03 15.79
N PRO A 5 28.39 -13.03 16.25
CA PRO A 5 27.06 -12.82 15.69
C PRO A 5 27.19 -12.42 14.22
N ILE A 6 26.49 -13.14 13.36
CA ILE A 6 26.32 -12.82 11.95
C ILE A 6 25.71 -11.41 11.90
N ARG A 7 26.47 -10.40 11.49
CA ARG A 7 25.93 -9.07 11.22
C ARG A 7 24.85 -9.27 10.15
N LYS A 8 23.57 -9.21 10.54
CA LYS A 8 22.46 -9.11 9.59
C LYS A 8 22.78 -7.93 8.69
N GLY A 9 23.08 -8.24 7.44
CA GLY A 9 23.57 -7.30 6.46
C GLY A 9 22.66 -6.09 6.32
N LEU A 10 23.31 -4.98 5.97
CA LEU A 10 22.81 -3.70 5.51
C LEU A 10 21.93 -3.84 4.24
N PHE A 11 20.81 -4.58 4.32
CA PHE A 11 19.88 -4.81 3.20
C PHE A 11 18.42 -4.44 3.54
N ALA A 12 18.21 -3.64 4.59
CA ALA A 12 16.92 -3.04 4.89
C ALA A 12 16.95 -1.51 4.69
N LEU A 13 17.46 -1.05 3.54
CA LEU A 13 17.09 0.28 3.04
C LEU A 13 15.59 0.20 2.72
N GLY A 14 14.80 0.89 3.55
CA GLY A 14 13.37 0.65 3.74
C GLY A 14 12.57 0.55 2.45
N ARG A 15 11.75 -0.50 2.36
CA ARG A 15 10.63 -0.55 1.44
C ARG A 15 9.61 0.50 1.88
N ARG A 16 9.84 1.76 1.50
CA ARG A 16 8.81 2.79 1.58
C ARG A 16 7.66 2.29 0.72
N SER A 17 6.51 2.06 1.34
CA SER A 17 5.28 1.76 0.63
C SER A 17 5.06 2.83 -0.44
N MET A 18 4.71 2.42 -1.67
CA MET A 18 4.42 3.35 -2.78
C MET A 18 3.24 4.28 -2.45
N MET A 19 2.34 3.83 -1.57
CA MET A 19 1.19 4.59 -1.08
C MET A 19 1.32 4.82 0.42
N SER A 20 0.94 6.01 0.89
CA SER A 20 0.80 6.28 2.33
C SER A 20 -0.34 5.45 2.92
N GLU A 21 -0.29 5.17 4.23
CA GLU A 21 -1.37 4.41 4.89
C GLU A 21 -2.71 5.12 4.71
N ARG A 22 -2.73 6.42 5.02
CA ARG A 22 -3.91 7.27 4.86
C ARG A 22 -4.52 7.21 3.46
N PHE A 23 -3.69 7.27 2.41
CA PHE A 23 -4.19 7.20 1.05
C PHE A 23 -4.84 5.85 0.73
N LYS A 24 -4.26 4.75 1.23
CA LYS A 24 -4.90 3.42 1.11
C LYS A 24 -6.25 3.39 1.82
N GLU A 25 -6.36 3.93 3.03
CA GLU A 25 -7.64 4.00 3.77
C GLU A 25 -8.69 4.81 3.04
N GLU A 26 -8.31 5.96 2.47
CA GLU A 26 -9.21 6.82 1.67
C GLU A 26 -9.72 6.07 0.43
N LEU A 27 -8.84 5.38 -0.31
CA LEU A 27 -9.25 4.54 -1.45
C LEU A 27 -10.16 3.39 -1.03
N ALA A 28 -9.89 2.73 0.10
CA ALA A 28 -10.73 1.66 0.60
C ALA A 28 -12.14 2.14 0.96
N LYS A 29 -12.26 3.36 1.51
CA LYS A 29 -13.55 4.00 1.78
C LYS A 29 -14.26 4.37 0.49
N GLU A 30 -13.56 4.99 -0.46
CA GLU A 30 -14.12 5.36 -1.77
C GLU A 30 -14.64 4.15 -2.55
N LEU A 31 -13.90 3.04 -2.53
CA LEU A 31 -14.24 1.82 -3.25
C LEU A 31 -15.14 0.86 -2.45
N GLY A 32 -15.54 1.23 -1.23
CA GLY A 32 -16.55 0.52 -0.45
C GLY A 32 -16.09 -0.79 0.20
N PHE A 33 -14.79 -1.02 0.37
CA PHE A 33 -14.26 -2.23 1.02
C PHE A 33 -13.55 -1.96 2.36
N TRP A 34 -13.66 -0.74 2.88
CA TRP A 34 -13.06 -0.36 4.16
C TRP A 34 -13.46 -1.26 5.34
N ASP A 35 -14.72 -1.71 5.38
CA ASP A 35 -15.21 -2.57 6.45
C ASP A 35 -14.46 -3.91 6.52
N VAL A 36 -14.04 -4.45 5.37
CA VAL A 36 -13.23 -5.68 5.30
C VAL A 36 -11.83 -5.40 5.85
N VAL A 37 -11.23 -4.28 5.47
CA VAL A 37 -9.91 -3.87 5.99
C VAL A 37 -9.95 -3.69 7.51
N GLN A 38 -11.02 -3.12 8.06
CA GLN A 38 -11.18 -2.94 9.50
C GLN A 38 -11.33 -4.25 10.26
N LYS A 39 -12.06 -5.23 9.69
CA LYS A 39 -12.36 -6.50 10.36
C LYS A 39 -11.27 -7.55 10.18
N GLU A 40 -10.71 -7.64 8.97
CA GLU A 40 -9.85 -8.74 8.54
C GLU A 40 -8.44 -8.26 8.17
N GLY A 41 -8.23 -6.94 8.14
CA GLY A 41 -6.98 -6.34 7.65
C GLY A 41 -6.88 -6.35 6.14
N TRP A 42 -5.78 -5.78 5.63
CA TRP A 42 -5.49 -5.72 4.20
C TRP A 42 -5.35 -7.11 3.54
N GLY A 43 -5.09 -8.16 4.32
CA GLY A 43 -5.02 -9.53 3.80
C GLY A 43 -6.38 -10.17 3.52
N GLY A 44 -7.48 -9.61 4.03
CA GLY A 44 -8.84 -10.13 3.84
C GLY A 44 -9.56 -9.60 2.59
N ILE A 45 -9.01 -8.61 1.91
CA ILE A 45 -9.65 -8.03 0.71
C ILE A 45 -9.55 -9.00 -0.48
N LYS A 46 -10.52 -8.93 -1.40
CA LYS A 46 -10.47 -9.75 -2.62
C LYS A 46 -9.40 -9.22 -3.57
N ALA A 47 -8.92 -10.09 -4.46
CA ALA A 47 -8.01 -9.68 -5.54
C ALA A 47 -8.61 -8.56 -6.43
N SER A 48 -9.94 -8.56 -6.61
CA SER A 48 -10.66 -7.49 -7.32
C SER A 48 -10.55 -6.15 -6.61
N ASP A 49 -10.62 -6.12 -5.28
CA ASP A 49 -10.59 -4.89 -4.48
C ASP A 49 -9.21 -4.26 -4.56
N ALA A 50 -8.16 -5.09 -4.42
CA ALA A 50 -6.78 -4.66 -4.62
C ALA A 50 -6.54 -4.12 -6.04
N GLY A 51 -7.04 -4.79 -7.07
CA GLY A 51 -6.94 -4.34 -8.45
C GLY A 51 -7.63 -3.00 -8.70
N ASN A 52 -8.86 -2.84 -8.18
CA ASN A 52 -9.61 -1.60 -8.27
C ASN A 52 -8.93 -0.45 -7.52
N MET A 53 -8.34 -0.72 -6.35
CA MET A 53 -7.57 0.25 -5.58
C MET A 53 -6.36 0.77 -6.36
N VAL A 54 -5.57 -0.13 -6.96
CA VAL A 54 -4.42 0.27 -7.78
C VAL A 54 -4.86 1.06 -9.00
N LYS A 55 -5.93 0.62 -9.69
CA LYS A 55 -6.50 1.33 -10.84
C LYS A 55 -6.92 2.75 -10.45
N ARG A 56 -7.63 2.92 -9.34
CA ARG A 56 -8.09 4.22 -8.87
C ARG A 56 -6.92 5.12 -8.48
N ALA A 57 -5.91 4.59 -7.81
CA ALA A 57 -4.70 5.33 -7.48
C ALA A 57 -3.98 5.88 -8.73
N ILE A 58 -3.88 5.07 -9.79
CA ILE A 58 -3.30 5.51 -11.07
C ILE A 58 -4.15 6.62 -11.69
N GLN A 59 -5.48 6.48 -11.72
CA GLN A 59 -6.36 7.53 -12.25
C GLN A 59 -6.16 8.87 -11.53
N ILE A 60 -6.11 8.85 -10.19
CA ILE A 60 -5.87 10.06 -9.40
C ILE A 60 -4.49 10.66 -9.72
N ALA A 61 -3.46 9.83 -9.93
CA ALA A 61 -2.13 10.30 -10.31
C ALA A 61 -2.14 10.95 -11.71
N GLU A 62 -2.79 10.36 -12.69
CA GLU A 62 -2.95 10.91 -14.04
C GLU A 62 -3.73 12.24 -14.01
N GLU A 63 -4.83 12.32 -13.24
CA GLU A 63 -5.60 13.55 -13.02
C GLU A 63 -4.73 14.67 -12.42
N GLN A 64 -3.90 14.35 -11.42
CA GLN A 64 -2.98 15.31 -10.81
C GLN A 64 -1.89 15.80 -11.78
N LEU A 65 -1.37 14.92 -12.64
CA LEU A 65 -0.40 15.30 -13.67
C LEU A 65 -1.03 16.21 -14.73
N ALA A 66 -2.24 15.88 -15.19
CA ALA A 66 -2.96 16.70 -16.16
C ALA A 66 -3.27 18.10 -15.61
N ASN A 67 -3.66 18.19 -14.33
CA ASN A 67 -3.98 19.46 -13.66
C ASN A 67 -2.75 20.32 -13.29
N ARG A 68 -1.53 19.81 -13.49
CA ARG A 68 -0.27 20.55 -13.20
C ARG A 68 0.26 21.29 -14.44
N SER A 69 -0.44 21.20 -15.57
CA SER A 69 -0.09 21.83 -16.86
C SER A 69 -0.47 23.31 -16.91
#